data_AF-A0A0B4CGJ3-F1
#
_entry.id   AF-A0A0B4CGJ3-F1
#
_cell.length_a   1.000
_cell.length_b   1.000
_cell.length_c   1.000
_cell.angle_alpha   90.00
_cell.angle_beta   90.00
_cell.angle_gamma   90.00
#
_symmetry.space_group_name_H-M   'P 1'
#
loop_
_entity.id
_entity.type
_entity.pdbx_description
1 polymer ?
#
loop_
_entity_poly.entity_id
_entity_poly.type
_entity_poly.pdbx_seq_one_letter_code
_entity_poly.pdbx_strand_id
1 'polypeptide(L)' 'MRWAAMLLWIAVPFLAVAAHNTFGSPHLLFSYTFLDNGDAHNPTVARQYTSCTYYGWGWHTVKTADQVGRCPIVRLFHLN' A
#
# COMPACT_ATOMS: atom_id res chain seq x y z
N MET A 1 18.91 34.49 -6.82
CA MET A 1 18.60 33.10 -7.25
C MET A 1 19.62 32.03 -6.80
N ARG A 2 20.71 32.35 -6.09
CA ARG A 2 21.68 31.33 -5.60
C ARG A 2 21.27 30.66 -4.28
N TRP A 3 20.52 31.36 -3.43
CA TRP A 3 20.07 30.89 -2.12
C TRP A 3 18.96 29.83 -2.16
N ALA A 4 18.05 29.89 -3.13
CA ALA A 4 16.97 28.90 -3.28
C ALA A 4 17.50 27.49 -3.56
N ALA A 5 18.59 27.39 -4.34
CA ALA A 5 19.27 26.12 -4.60
C ALA A 5 19.95 25.54 -3.34
N MET A 6 20.39 26.38 -2.40
CA MET A 6 20.96 25.93 -1.12
C MET A 6 19.90 25.44 -0.13
N LEU A 7 18.64 25.82 -0.28
CA LEU A 7 17.55 25.35 0.58
C LEU A 7 16.87 24.08 0.04
N LEU A 8 17.03 23.79 -1.25
CA LEU A 8 16.44 22.63 -1.91
C LEU A 8 16.85 21.30 -1.25
N TRP A 9 18.11 21.18 -0.80
CA TRP A 9 18.57 19.95 -0.13
C TRP A 9 17.96 19.75 1.27
N ILE A 10 17.42 20.80 1.90
CA ILE A 10 16.67 20.72 3.18
C ILE A 10 15.18 20.53 2.90
N ALA A 11 14.66 21.20 1.87
CA ALA A 11 13.26 21.08 1.48
C ALA A 11 12.90 19.64 1.09
N VAL A 12 13.78 18.94 0.36
CA VAL A 12 13.56 17.55 -0.06
C VAL A 12 13.36 16.58 1.13
N PRO A 13 14.28 16.47 2.11
CA PRO A 13 14.08 15.58 3.25
C PRO A 13 12.89 16.02 4.11
N PHE A 14 12.64 17.32 4.26
CA PHE A 14 11.47 17.80 4.98
C PHE A 14 10.17 17.35 4.31
N LEU A 15 10.06 17.50 3.00
CA LEU A 15 8.91 17.04 2.22
C LEU A 15 8.76 15.51 2.27
N ALA A 16 9.87 14.76 2.25
CA ALA A 16 9.83 13.31 2.39
C ALA A 16 9.28 12.87 3.75
N VAL A 17 9.73 13.50 4.84
CA VAL A 17 9.21 13.23 6.20
C VAL A 17 7.75 13.62 6.31
N ALA A 18 7.36 14.79 5.80
CA ALA A 18 5.98 15.24 5.81
C ALA A 18 5.06 14.28 5.01
N ALA A 19 5.50 13.84 3.83
CA ALA A 19 4.77 12.86 3.03
C ALA A 19 4.63 11.52 3.75
N HIS A 20 5.71 11.03 4.37
CA HIS A 20 5.68 9.80 5.16
C HIS A 20 4.69 9.86 6.33
N ASN A 21 4.68 10.96 7.09
CA ASN A 21 3.75 11.13 8.21
C ASN A 21 2.29 11.32 7.75
N THR A 22 2.07 11.91 6.58
CA THR A 22 0.72 12.17 6.06
C THR A 22 0.11 10.93 5.40
N PHE A 23 0.89 10.24 4.58
CA PHE A 23 0.38 9.15 3.73
C PHE A 23 0.79 7.75 4.22
N GLY A 24 1.78 7.64 5.10
CA GLY A 24 2.35 6.36 5.54
C GLY A 24 3.49 5.87 4.65
N SER A 25 3.94 4.62 4.87
CA SER A 25 4.93 3.95 4.04
C SER A 25 4.29 3.01 3.02
N PRO A 26 4.87 2.90 1.82
CA PRO A 26 4.39 1.98 0.81
C PRO A 26 4.64 0.53 1.22
N HIS A 27 3.61 -0.29 1.08
CA HIS A 27 3.68 -1.73 1.23
C HIS A 27 3.14 -2.41 -0.02
N LEU A 28 3.80 -3.49 -0.42
CA LEU A 28 3.48 -4.30 -1.58
C LEU A 28 2.62 -5.49 -1.18
N LEU A 29 1.67 -5.86 -2.04
CA LEU A 29 0.87 -7.07 -1.86
C LEU A 29 1.78 -8.29 -1.90
N PHE A 30 1.85 -9.00 -0.78
CA PHE A 30 2.66 -10.20 -0.62
C PHE A 30 1.83 -11.47 -0.79
N SER A 31 0.71 -11.56 -0.10
CA SER A 31 -0.21 -12.69 -0.21
C SER A 31 -1.66 -12.22 -0.10
N TYR A 32 -2.59 -13.05 -0.55
CA TYR A 32 -4.01 -12.76 -0.45
C TYR A 32 -4.80 -14.06 -0.33
N THR A 33 -5.99 -13.96 0.23
CA THR A 33 -6.99 -15.02 0.24
C THR A 33 -8.24 -14.52 -0.48
N PHE A 34 -8.95 -15.43 -1.15
CA PHE A 34 -10.17 -15.12 -1.88
C PHE A 34 -11.18 -16.24 -1.71
N LEU A 35 -12.46 -15.91 -1.90
CA LEU A 35 -13.54 -16.90 -1.92
C LEU A 35 -13.40 -17.76 -3.17
N ASP A 36 -13.28 -19.07 -2.97
CA ASP A 36 -13.32 -20.02 -4.07
C ASP A 36 -14.73 -20.07 -4.65
N ASN A 37 -14.82 -19.82 -5.95
CA ASN A 37 -16.05 -19.82 -6.74
C ASN A 37 -16.21 -21.11 -7.56
N GLY A 38 -15.41 -22.13 -7.27
CA GLY A 38 -15.36 -23.38 -8.01
C GLY A 38 -14.43 -23.35 -9.23
N ASP A 39 -13.80 -22.19 -9.51
CA ASP A 39 -12.85 -22.02 -10.63
C ASP A 39 -11.71 -21.05 -10.25
N ALA A 40 -10.98 -21.39 -9.18
CA ALA A 40 -9.98 -20.52 -8.55
C ALA A 40 -8.85 -20.04 -9.50
N HIS A 41 -8.50 -20.85 -10.49
CA HIS A 41 -7.38 -20.56 -11.40
C HIS A 41 -7.79 -19.77 -12.64
N ASN A 42 -9.08 -19.61 -12.90
CA ASN A 42 -9.56 -18.85 -14.06
C ASN A 42 -9.41 -17.34 -13.85
N PRO A 43 -8.61 -16.64 -14.67
CA PRO A 43 -8.38 -15.20 -14.53
C PRO A 43 -9.55 -14.35 -15.04
N THR A 44 -10.52 -14.92 -15.77
CA THR A 44 -11.64 -14.17 -16.35
C THR A 44 -12.82 -14.01 -15.39
N VAL A 45 -12.86 -14.77 -14.29
CA VAL A 45 -13.92 -14.66 -13.29
C VAL A 45 -13.53 -13.64 -12.22
N ALA A 46 -14.48 -12.79 -11.82
CA ALA A 46 -14.25 -11.81 -10.78
C ALA A 46 -13.92 -12.51 -9.45
N ARG A 47 -12.71 -12.27 -8.93
CA ARG A 47 -12.27 -12.77 -7.62
C ARG A 47 -12.77 -11.85 -6.51
N GLN A 48 -13.40 -12.45 -5.51
CA GLN A 48 -13.74 -11.76 -4.27
C GLN A 48 -12.68 -12.07 -3.23
N TYR A 49 -11.76 -11.13 -3.03
CA TYR A 49 -10.72 -11.27 -2.03
C TYR A 49 -11.33 -11.13 -0.62
N THR A 50 -10.78 -11.84 0.38
CA THR A 50 -11.23 -11.83 1.79
C THR A 50 -10.16 -11.27 2.74
N SER A 51 -8.89 -11.52 2.44
CA SER A 51 -7.77 -10.86 3.10
C SER A 51 -6.63 -10.56 2.13
N CYS A 52 -5.88 -9.52 2.44
CA CYS A 52 -4.62 -9.19 1.76
C CYS A 52 -3.54 -9.00 2.83
N THR A 53 -2.37 -9.54 2.57
CA THR A 53 -1.17 -9.35 3.38
C THR A 53 -0.21 -8.49 2.59
N TYR A 54 0.23 -7.39 3.20
CA TYR A 54 1.14 -6.43 2.64
C TYR A 54 2.49 -6.48 3.36
N TYR A 55 3.57 -6.35 2.59
CA TYR A 55 4.95 -6.35 3.05
C TYR A 55 5.65 -5.04 2.69
N GLY A 56 6.40 -4.49 3.64
CA GLY A 56 7.15 -3.24 3.51
C GLY A 56 8.00 -3.03 4.76
N TRP A 57 7.92 -1.84 5.37
CA TRP A 57 8.60 -1.58 6.65
C TRP A 57 8.00 -2.39 7.82
N GLY A 58 6.80 -2.93 7.64
CA GLY A 58 6.16 -3.89 8.54
C GLY A 58 5.30 -4.90 7.78
N TRP A 59 4.68 -5.82 8.53
CA TRP A 59 3.65 -6.72 8.02
C TRP A 59 2.27 -6.14 8.35
N HIS A 60 1.43 -5.99 7.33
CA HIS A 60 0.06 -5.54 7.51
C HIS A 60 -0.92 -6.51 6.85
N THR A 61 -1.76 -7.15 7.65
CA THR A 61 -2.87 -7.96 7.15
C THR A 61 -4.15 -7.16 7.26
N VAL A 62 -4.83 -7.00 6.14
CA VAL A 62 -6.10 -6.27 6.05
C VAL A 62 -7.21 -7.18 5.57
N LYS A 63 -8.39 -7.03 6.17
CA LYS A 63 -9.60 -7.67 5.67
C LYS A 63 -10.14 -6.82 4.54
N THR A 64 -10.50 -7.46 3.43
CA THR A 64 -10.99 -6.78 2.23
C THR A 64 -12.45 -6.32 2.34
N ALA A 65 -13.15 -6.67 3.42
CA ALA A 65 -14.41 -6.04 3.79
C ALA A 65 -14.26 -4.50 3.81
N ASP A 66 -13.08 -4.01 4.20
CA ASP A 66 -12.74 -2.58 4.25
C ASP A 66 -12.32 -2.01 2.87
N GLN A 67 -12.28 -2.84 1.83
CA GLN A 67 -11.76 -2.53 0.49
C GLN A 67 -12.67 -3.06 -0.64
N VAL A 68 -13.96 -3.29 -0.36
CA VAL A 68 -14.96 -3.78 -1.33
C VAL A 68 -14.49 -5.06 -2.05
N GLY A 69 -13.85 -5.97 -1.30
CA GLY A 69 -13.39 -7.25 -1.82
C GLY A 69 -12.20 -7.15 -2.79
N ARG A 70 -11.42 -6.06 -2.81
CA ARG A 70 -10.25 -5.87 -3.66
C ARG A 70 -8.95 -5.77 -2.86
N CYS A 71 -7.85 -6.26 -3.45
CA CYS A 71 -6.49 -6.07 -2.95
C CYS A 71 -5.68 -5.21 -3.94
N PRO A 72 -5.47 -3.90 -3.70
CA PRO A 72 -4.55 -3.11 -4.51
C PRO A 72 -3.12 -3.65 -4.40
N ILE A 73 -2.32 -3.53 -5.47
CA ILE A 73 -0.93 -4.03 -5.50
C ILE A 73 -0.05 -3.25 -4.51
N VAL A 74 -0.27 -1.94 -4.40
CA VAL A 74 0.44 -1.07 -3.47
C VAL A 74 -0.59 -0.43 -2.55
N ARG A 75 -0.32 -0.46 -1.24
CA ARG A 75 -1.11 0.24 -0.24
C ARG A 75 -0.19 0.95 0.74
N LEU A 76 -0.58 2.15 1.15
CA LEU A 76 0.15 2.91 2.15
C LEU A 76 -0.42 2.61 3.54
N PHE A 77 0.47 2.41 4.51
CA PHE A 77 0.10 2.19 5.90
C PHE A 77 0.91 3.12 6.80
N HIS A 78 0.25 3.69 7.80
CA HIS A 78 0.93 4.37 8.90
C HIS A 78 1.56 3.32 9.81
N LEU A 79 2.84 3.52 10.11
CA LEU A 79 3.52 2.78 11.17
C LEU A 79 3.00 3.38 12.48
N ASN A 80 2.15 2.64 13.19
CA ASN A 80 1.69 2.97 14.54
C ASN A 80 2.75 2.58 15.57
#